data_AF-A0A523X3D1-F1
#
_entry.id   AF-A0A523X3D1-F1
#
_cell.length_a   1.000
_cell.length_b   1.000
_cell.length_c   1.000
_cell.angle_alpha   90.00
_cell.angle_beta   90.00
_cell.angle_gamma   90.00
#
_symmetry.space_group_name_H-M   'P 1'
#
loop_
_entity.id
_entity.type
_entity.pdbx_description
1 polymer ?
#
loop_
_entity_poly.entity_id
_entity_poly.type
_entity_poly.pdbx_seq_one_letter_code
_entity_poly.pdbx_strand_id
1 'polypeptide(L)'
;MKLWRTPFDQVEKATTPTKVLIDKERCKGCGYCVEFCPRGVLEMSEELSPKGYTLAVVVDESKCLGCGLCDVLCPEFAIHLESSDNDN
;
A
#
# COMPACT_ATOMS: atom_id res chain seq x y z
N MET A 1 -23.05 -10.37 -17.67
CA MET A 1 -23.74 -10.15 -16.39
C MET A 1 -23.36 -8.78 -15.87
N LYS A 2 -24.33 -7.92 -15.53
CA LYS A 2 -24.07 -6.59 -14.98
C LYS A 2 -23.95 -6.74 -13.47
N LEU A 3 -22.76 -6.54 -12.92
CA LEU A 3 -22.55 -6.55 -11.48
C LEU A 3 -23.39 -5.40 -10.87
N TRP A 4 -24.11 -5.69 -9.78
CA TRP A 4 -25.00 -4.74 -9.10
C TRP A 4 -24.25 -3.50 -8.56
N ARG A 5 -22.95 -3.63 -8.31
CA ARG A 5 -22.07 -2.56 -7.85
C ARG A 5 -20.78 -2.57 -8.67
N THR A 6 -20.29 -1.39 -9.01
CA THR A 6 -18.94 -1.11 -9.53
C THR A 6 -17.94 -1.54 -8.46
N PRO A 7 -17.12 -2.61 -8.65
CA PRO A 7 -16.05 -2.93 -7.72
C PRO A 7 -15.17 -1.71 -7.44
N PHE A 8 -14.68 -1.57 -6.21
CA PHE A 8 -13.81 -0.46 -5.80
C PHE A 8 -12.54 -0.37 -6.67
N ASP A 9 -12.21 -1.47 -7.32
CA ASP A 9 -11.05 -1.63 -8.21
C ASP A 9 -11.31 -1.07 -9.62
N GLN A 10 -12.55 -0.70 -9.97
CA GLN A 10 -12.90 -0.18 -11.31
C GLN A 10 -12.56 1.31 -11.53
N VAL A 11 -12.37 2.09 -10.47
CA VAL A 11 -11.99 3.50 -10.60
C VAL A 11 -10.47 3.58 -10.78
N GLU A 12 -9.91 4.49 -11.58
CA GLU A 12 -8.45 4.56 -11.75
C GLU A 12 -7.72 5.26 -10.59
N LYS A 13 -8.39 6.14 -9.83
CA LYS A 13 -7.80 6.91 -8.72
C LYS A 13 -8.74 6.96 -7.51
N ALA A 14 -8.16 7.13 -6.33
CA ALA A 14 -8.91 7.32 -5.09
C ALA A 14 -9.52 8.73 -5.01
N THR A 15 -10.69 8.86 -4.39
CA THR A 15 -11.34 10.15 -4.13
C THR A 15 -10.57 10.95 -3.07
N THR A 16 -10.11 10.26 -2.02
CA THR A 16 -9.25 10.83 -0.98
C THR A 16 -8.03 9.92 -0.85
N PRO A 17 -6.88 10.27 -1.46
CA PRO A 17 -5.70 9.42 -1.38
C PRO A 17 -5.17 9.39 0.05
N THR A 18 -4.82 8.20 0.52
CA THR A 18 -4.21 7.99 1.83
C THR A 18 -2.72 7.74 1.68
N LYS A 19 -1.92 8.37 2.53
CA LYS A 19 -0.47 8.24 2.50
C LYS A 19 -0.03 6.92 3.09
N VAL A 20 0.82 6.18 2.38
CA VAL A 20 1.35 4.89 2.84
C VAL A 20 2.79 5.09 3.32
N LEU A 21 3.01 4.91 4.61
CA LEU A 21 4.32 5.04 5.23
C LEU A 21 4.93 3.65 5.43
N ILE A 22 6.17 3.46 4.96
CA ILE A 22 6.91 2.20 5.11
C ILE A 22 8.18 2.46 5.92
N ASP A 23 8.29 1.83 7.08
CA ASP A 23 9.49 1.81 7.90
C ASP A 23 10.53 0.87 7.27
N LYS A 24 11.57 1.48 6.68
CA LYS A 24 12.66 0.77 6.00
C LYS A 24 13.53 -0.07 6.95
N GLU A 25 13.53 0.23 8.25
CA GLU A 25 14.33 -0.52 9.22
C GLU A 25 13.66 -1.83 9.63
N ARG A 26 12.33 -1.83 9.65
CA ARG A 26 11.47 -2.98 9.99
C ARG A 26 11.15 -3.84 8.79
N CYS A 27 10.88 -3.24 7.63
CA CYS A 27 10.53 -3.99 6.42
C CYS A 27 11.60 -5.03 6.06
N LYS A 28 11.18 -6.30 5.91
CA LYS A 28 12.04 -7.44 5.50
C LYS A 28 11.81 -7.91 4.08
N GLY A 29 10.96 -7.23 3.32
CA GLY A 29 10.74 -7.54 1.92
C GLY A 29 9.92 -8.80 1.63
N CYS A 30 8.98 -9.17 2.50
CA CYS A 30 8.16 -10.39 2.30
C CYS A 30 7.16 -10.30 1.11
N GLY A 31 6.85 -9.10 0.62
CA GLY A 31 6.02 -8.90 -0.57
C GLY A 31 4.50 -9.04 -0.38
N TYR A 32 4.00 -9.43 0.80
CA TYR A 32 2.54 -9.59 1.00
C TYR A 32 1.74 -8.32 0.71
N CYS A 33 2.25 -7.16 1.10
CA CYS A 33 1.58 -5.89 0.84
C CYS A 33 1.48 -5.56 -0.65
N VAL A 34 2.42 -6.04 -1.48
CA VAL A 34 2.42 -5.89 -2.94
C VAL A 34 1.41 -6.84 -3.56
N GLU A 35 1.49 -8.14 -3.21
CA GLU A 35 0.63 -9.19 -3.76
C GLU A 35 -0.86 -8.94 -3.50
N PHE A 36 -1.19 -8.50 -2.28
CA PHE A 36 -2.57 -8.32 -1.87
C PHE A 36 -3.11 -6.91 -2.06
N CYS A 37 -2.32 -5.97 -2.61
CA CYS A 37 -2.84 -4.64 -2.91
C CYS A 37 -3.80 -4.70 -4.10
N PRO A 38 -5.13 -4.50 -3.93
CA PRO A 38 -6.09 -4.59 -5.04
C PRO A 38 -5.91 -3.48 -6.09
N ARG A 39 -5.07 -2.49 -5.77
CA ARG A 39 -4.85 -1.26 -6.54
C ARG A 39 -3.44 -1.15 -7.12
N GLY A 40 -2.55 -2.11 -6.83
CA GLY A 40 -1.16 -2.07 -7.29
C GLY A 40 -0.42 -0.79 -6.88
N VAL A 41 -0.66 -0.30 -5.65
CA VAL A 41 -0.05 0.94 -5.11
C VAL A 41 1.42 0.71 -4.73
N LEU A 42 1.76 -0.55 -4.43
CA LEU A 42 3.02 -0.96 -3.85
C LEU A 42 3.74 -1.88 -4.83
N GLU A 43 5.07 -1.75 -4.91
CA GLU A 43 5.95 -2.66 -5.63
C GLU A 43 7.18 -3.01 -4.78
N MET A 44 7.94 -4.02 -5.21
CA MET A 44 9.24 -4.32 -4.61
C MET A 44 10.30 -3.44 -5.26
N SER A 45 11.15 -2.81 -4.45
CA SER A 45 12.30 -2.05 -4.92
C SER A 45 13.25 -2.95 -5.73
N GLU A 46 14.01 -2.40 -6.66
CA GLU A 46 15.13 -3.11 -7.27
C GLU A 46 16.41 -3.02 -6.42
N GLU A 47 16.44 -2.10 -5.45
CA GLU A 47 17.60 -1.84 -4.60
C GLU A 47 17.54 -2.66 -3.30
N LEU A 48 18.74 -3.07 -2.85
CA LEU A 48 18.90 -3.74 -1.56
C LEU A 48 19.10 -2.70 -0.46
N SER A 49 18.38 -2.86 0.64
CA SER A 49 18.65 -2.13 1.88
C SER A 49 20.03 -2.50 2.45
N PRO A 50 20.60 -1.69 3.37
CA PRO A 50 21.86 -2.03 4.06
C PRO A 50 21.85 -3.38 4.78
N LYS A 51 20.66 -3.91 5.08
CA LYS A 51 20.46 -5.22 5.73
C LYS A 51 20.29 -6.36 4.72
N GLY A 52 20.36 -6.09 3.41
CA GLY A 52 20.27 -7.08 2.34
C GLY A 52 18.84 -7.46 1.93
N TYR A 53 17.82 -6.71 2.36
CA TYR A 53 16.43 -6.94 1.96
C TYR A 53 16.01 -6.03 0.81
N THR A 54 15.26 -6.59 -0.12
CA THR A 54 14.50 -5.86 -1.14
C THR A 54 13.24 -5.28 -0.49
N LEU A 55 13.13 -3.96 -0.35
CA LEU A 55 12.03 -3.36 0.40
C LEU A 55 10.80 -3.11 -0.47
N ALA A 56 9.62 -3.12 0.15
CA ALA A 56 8.42 -2.60 -0.52
C ALA A 56 8.50 -1.07 -0.64
N VAL A 57 8.04 -0.54 -1.76
CA VAL A 57 8.00 0.89 -2.08
C VAL A 57 6.62 1.28 -2.62
N VAL A 58 6.23 2.53 -2.38
CA VAL A 58 4.99 3.10 -2.92
C VAL A 58 5.30 3.68 -4.30
N VAL A 59 4.60 3.19 -5.33
CA VAL A 59 4.79 3.65 -6.72
C VAL A 59 3.75 4.67 -7.16
N ASP A 60 2.52 4.53 -6.67
CA ASP A 60 1.42 5.43 -7.03
C ASP A 60 0.42 5.57 -5.88
N GLU A 61 0.68 6.55 -5.01
CA GLU A 61 -0.18 6.85 -3.87
C GLU A 61 -1.57 7.35 -4.28
N SER A 62 -1.74 7.88 -5.50
CA SER A 62 -3.03 8.40 -5.98
C SER A 62 -4.09 7.31 -6.17
N LYS A 63 -3.66 6.05 -6.23
CA LYS A 63 -4.53 4.86 -6.34
C LYS A 63 -4.94 4.29 -4.99
N CYS A 64 -4.32 4.73 -3.90
CA CYS A 64 -4.53 4.20 -2.55
C CYS A 64 -5.92 4.59 -2.03
N LEU A 65 -6.76 3.58 -1.77
CA LEU A 65 -8.10 3.75 -1.20
C LEU A 65 -8.10 3.80 0.34
N GLY A 66 -6.93 3.71 0.98
CA GLY A 66 -6.85 3.67 2.45
C GLY A 66 -7.46 2.41 3.09
N CYS A 67 -7.50 1.27 2.38
CA CYS A 67 -8.22 0.07 2.84
C CYS A 67 -7.60 -0.66 4.04
N GLY A 68 -6.39 -0.30 4.47
CA GLY A 68 -5.72 -0.90 5.65
C GLY A 68 -5.13 -2.30 5.43
N LEU A 69 -5.34 -2.93 4.27
CA LEU A 69 -4.95 -4.33 4.07
C LEU A 69 -3.42 -4.54 4.16
N CYS A 70 -2.63 -3.61 3.60
CA CYS A 70 -1.18 -3.68 3.66
C CYS A 70 -0.61 -3.55 5.08
N ASP A 71 -1.26 -2.79 5.96
CA ASP A 71 -0.89 -2.64 7.37
C ASP A 71 -1.17 -3.94 8.14
N VAL A 72 -2.41 -4.44 8.04
CA VAL A 72 -2.83 -5.68 8.72
C VAL A 72 -2.04 -6.91 8.28
N LEU A 73 -1.68 -7.00 6.98
CA LEU A 73 -0.92 -8.13 6.46
C LEU A 73 0.57 -8.05 6.75
N CYS A 74 1.11 -6.92 7.22
CA CYS A 74 2.53 -6.79 7.43
C CYS A 74 2.97 -7.55 8.70
N PRO A 75 3.73 -8.65 8.59
CA PRO A 75 4.15 -9.42 9.77
C PRO A 75 5.13 -8.64 10.67
N GLU A 76 5.79 -7.62 10.11
CA GLU A 76 6.81 -6.81 10.79
C GLU A 76 6.26 -5.49 11.33
N PHE A 77 4.95 -5.23 11.14
CA PHE A 77 4.32 -3.94 11.47
C PHE A 77 5.13 -2.75 10.94
N ALA A 78 5.57 -2.86 9.68
CA ALA A 78 6.44 -1.90 9.01
C ALA A 78 5.67 -0.92 8.11
N ILE A 79 4.34 -1.04 8.02
CA ILE A 79 3.50 -0.23 7.14
C ILE A 79 2.43 0.46 7.97
N HIS A 80 2.22 1.76 7.74
CA HIS A 80 1.17 2.54 8.36
C HIS A 80 0.46 3.43 7.33
N LEU A 81 -0.81 3.71 7.58
CA LEU A 81 -1.61 4.62 6.76
C LEU A 81 -1.84 5.94 7.49
N GLU A 82 -1.64 7.05 6.79
CA GLU A 82 -1.95 8.40 7.28
C GLU A 82 -3.01 9.03 6.36
N SER A 83 -4.22 9.21 6.89
CA SER A 83 -5.29 9.93 6.22
C SER A 83 -5.03 11.43 6.35
N SER A 84 -4.88 12.14 5.24
CA SER A 84 -4.82 13.60 5.20
C SER A 84 -6.19 14.25 5.40
N ASP A 85 -6.99 13.71 6.31
CA ASP A 85 -8.20 14.35 6.78
C ASP A 85 -7.79 15.18 8.00
N ASN A 86 -7.40 16.42 7.73
CA ASN A 86 -7.25 17.44 8.76
C ASN A 86 -8.67 17.89 9.15
N ASP A 87 -9.37 17.02 9.87
CA ASP A 87 -10.66 17.33 10.49
C ASP A 87 -10.41 18.35 11.60
N ASN A 88 -10.44 19.64 11.25
CA ASN A 88 -10.49 20.76 12.18
C ASN A 88 -11.90 21.37 12.16
#